data_AF-A0A4Q2XLT7-F1
#
_entry.id   AF-A0A4Q2XLT7-F1
#
_cell.length_a   1.000
_cell.length_b   1.000
_cell.length_c   1.000
_cell.angle_alpha   90.00
_cell.angle_beta   90.00
_cell.angle_gamma   90.00
#
_symmetry.space_group_name_H-M   'P 1'
#
loop_
_entity.id
_entity.type
_entity.pdbx_description
1 polymer ?
#
loop_
_entity_poly.entity_id
_entity_poly.type
_entity_poly.pdbx_seq_one_letter_code
_entity_poly.pdbx_strand_id
1 'polypeptide(L)' 'MPGYPSGMEMAEVTCPTCFESFGVAVPHPDEMPTEVDYDCEICCRPMTIIFTEDEVYARGLGD' A
#
# COMPACT_ATOMS: atom_id res chain seq x y z
N MET A 1 5.10 21.66 -22.88
CA MET A 1 5.09 20.29 -22.35
C MET A 1 4.30 20.34 -21.04
N PRO A 2 3.01 19.96 -21.04
CA PRO A 2 2.18 20.04 -19.84
C PRO A 2 2.65 18.96 -18.86
N GLY A 3 2.94 19.37 -17.63
CA GLY A 3 3.52 18.54 -16.57
C GLY A 3 2.68 17.31 -16.27
N TYR A 4 3.38 16.22 -15.93
CA TYR A 4 2.81 15.09 -15.23
C TYR A 4 2.05 15.60 -13.99
N PRO A 5 0.81 15.14 -13.72
CA PRO A 5 0.15 15.45 -12.46
C PRO A 5 1.00 14.90 -11.31
N SER A 6 1.44 15.80 -10.45
CA SER A 6 2.22 15.56 -9.23
C SER A 6 1.38 14.91 -8.13
N GLY A 7 0.84 13.72 -8.38
CA GLY A 7 -0.02 13.03 -7.43
C GLY A 7 0.26 11.54 -7.41
N MET A 8 1.42 11.12 -6.93
CA MET A 8 1.50 9.81 -6.29
C MET A 8 0.78 9.97 -4.96
N GLU A 9 -0.47 9.55 -4.88
CA GLU A 9 -1.14 9.38 -3.59
C GLU A 9 -0.32 8.37 -2.78
N MET A 10 0.13 8.78 -1.60
CA MET A 10 0.87 7.91 -0.69
C MET A 10 -0.08 7.56 0.46
N ALA A 11 -0.34 6.28 0.67
CA ALA A 11 -1.11 5.79 1.80
C ALA A 11 -0.14 5.38 2.92
N GLU A 12 -0.46 5.77 4.15
CA GLU A 12 0.24 5.24 5.31
C GLU A 12 -0.38 3.90 5.68
N VAL A 13 0.42 2.83 5.60
CA VAL A 13 -0.01 1.48 5.96
C VAL A 13 0.82 0.99 7.14
N THR A 14 0.16 0.31 8.07
CA THR A 14 0.81 -0.27 9.24
C THR A 14 1.03 -1.75 9.02
N CYS A 15 2.28 -2.19 9.15
CA CYS A 15 2.60 -3.61 9.06
C CYS A 15 1.95 -4.38 10.23
N PRO A 16 1.16 -5.44 9.99
CA PRO A 16 0.56 -6.24 11.07
C PRO A 16 1.57 -7.10 11.82
N THR A 17 2.82 -7.16 11.36
CA THR A 17 3.86 -8.01 11.94
C THR A 17 4.86 -7.27 12.81
N CYS A 18 5.41 -6.14 12.33
CA CYS A 18 6.33 -5.31 13.12
C CYS A 18 5.65 -4.10 13.76
N PHE A 19 4.37 -3.84 13.44
CA PHE A 19 3.58 -2.72 13.96
C PHE A 19 4.13 -1.33 13.64
N GLU A 20 4.97 -1.24 12.61
CA GLU A 20 5.52 0.00 12.10
C GLU A 20 4.68 0.52 10.94
N SER A 21 4.46 1.83 10.89
CA SER A 21 3.79 2.51 9.78
C SER A 21 4.80 2.99 8.74
N PHE A 22 4.48 2.82 7.47
CA PHE A 22 5.30 3.27 6.35
C PHE A 22 4.41 3.77 5.21
N GLY A 23 4.94 4.69 4.40
CA GLY A 23 4.23 5.27 3.27
C GLY A 23 4.40 4.40 2.02
N VAL A 24 3.29 3.97 1.43
CA VAL A 24 3.26 3.22 0.16
C VAL A 24 2.63 4.05 -0.93
N ALA A 25 3.11 3.88 -2.17
CA ALA A 25 2.45 4.47 -3.32
C ALA A 25 1.12 3.75 -3.57
N VAL A 26 0.03 4.53 -3.60
CA VAL A 26 -1.29 4.05 -3.99
C VAL A 26 -1.31 3.90 -5.52
N PRO A 27 -1.78 2.77 -6.06
CA PRO A 27 -1.97 2.60 -7.49
C PRO A 27 -3.01 3.59 -8.04
N HIS A 28 -3.11 3.69 -9.37
CA HIS A 28 -4.07 4.61 -9.96
C HIS A 28 -5.50 4.22 -9.54
N PRO A 29 -6.40 5.18 -9.27
CA PRO A 29 -7.78 4.86 -8.87
C PRO A 29 -8.56 4.04 -9.90
N ASP A 30 -8.22 4.13 -11.19
CA ASP A 30 -8.77 3.24 -12.23
C ASP A 30 -8.40 1.76 -12.05
N GLU A 31 -7.37 1.45 -11.26
CA GLU A 31 -6.94 0.09 -10.91
C GLU A 31 -7.53 -0.35 -9.56
N MET A 32 -8.33 0.48 -8.88
CA MET A 32 -8.98 0.13 -7.62
C MET A 32 -10.41 -0.41 -7.85
N PRO A 33 -10.86 -1.44 -7.08
CA PRO A 33 -10.15 -2.11 -5.99
C PRO A 33 -9.13 -3.14 -6.49
N THR A 34 -7.93 -3.15 -5.90
CA THR A 34 -6.88 -4.14 -6.17
C THR A 34 -6.11 -4.52 -4.91
N GLU A 35 -5.56 -5.72 -4.93
CA GLU A 35 -4.62 -6.21 -3.92
C GLU A 35 -3.21 -6.24 -4.51
N VAL A 36 -2.24 -5.76 -3.74
CA VAL A 36 -0.84 -5.68 -4.15
C VAL A 36 0.01 -6.38 -3.11
N ASP A 37 0.81 -7.35 -3.55
CA ASP A 37 1.83 -7.95 -2.72
C ASP A 37 2.95 -6.94 -2.47
N TYR A 38 3.14 -6.60 -1.20
CA TYR A 38 4.12 -5.62 -0.74
C TYR A 38 5.02 -6.26 0.31
N ASP A 39 6.33 -6.09 0.19
CA ASP A 39 7.27 -6.52 1.22
C ASP A 39 7.52 -5.38 2.20
N CYS A 40 7.40 -5.66 3.50
CA CYS A 40 7.71 -4.64 4.51
C CYS A 40 9.16 -4.14 4.38
N GLU A 41 9.40 -2.84 4.29
CA GLU A 41 10.77 -2.29 4.26
C GLU A 41 11.51 -2.43 5.59
N ILE A 42 10.79 -2.74 6.67
CA ILE A 42 11.34 -2.81 8.02
C ILE A 42 11.64 -4.25 8.42
N CYS A 43 10.67 -5.16 8.21
CA CYS A 43 10.81 -6.56 8.59
C CYS A 43 11.02 -7.52 7.42
N CYS A 44 11.04 -7.03 6.17
CA CYS A 44 11.18 -7.81 4.93
C CYS A 44 10.22 -9.01 4.86
N ARG A 45 9.04 -8.88 5.47
CA ARG A 45 8.01 -9.92 5.45
C ARG A 45 6.98 -9.61 4.36
N PRO A 46 6.54 -10.65 3.64
CA PRO A 46 5.51 -10.50 2.64
C PRO A 46 4.19 -10.13 3.31
N MET A 47 3.57 -9.07 2.84
CA MET A 47 2.20 -8.69 3.19
C MET A 47 1.42 -8.34 1.94
N THR A 48 0.11 -8.31 2.03
CA THR A 48 -0.76 -7.89 0.93
C THR A 48 -1.44 -6.61 1.34
N ILE A 49 -1.27 -5.55 0.55
CA ILE A 49 -1.98 -4.28 0.73
C ILE A 49 -3.24 -4.33 -0.11
N ILE A 50 -4.38 -4.11 0.54
CA ILE A 50 -5.69 -4.13 -0.11
C ILE A 50 -6.12 -2.67 -0.28
N PHE A 51 -6.23 -2.24 -1.52
CA PHE A 51 -6.73 -0.93 -1.90
C PHE A 51 -8.20 -1.07 -2.30
N THR A 52 -9.09 -0.44 -1.53
CA THR A 52 -10.52 -0.35 -1.83
C THR A 52 -10.91 1.10 -2.10
N GLU A 53 -12.14 1.34 -2.57
CA GLU A 53 -12.65 2.68 -2.84
C GLU A 53 -12.77 3.56 -1.58
N ASP A 54 -12.90 2.95 -0.40
CA ASP A 54 -13.13 3.64 0.88
C ASP A 54 -11.93 3.53 1.85
N GLU A 55 -11.16 2.44 1.79
CA GLU A 55 -10.09 2.15 2.75
C GLU A 55 -8.85 1.47 2.13
N VAL A 56 -7.69 1.73 2.72
CA VAL A 56 -6.42 1.07 2.40
C VAL A 56 -5.90 0.41 3.67
N TYR A 57 -5.69 -0.90 3.64
CA TYR A 57 -5.14 -1.62 4.79
C TYR A 57 -4.20 -2.75 4.36
N ALA A 58 -3.19 -2.99 5.20
CA ALA A 58 -2.26 -4.10 5.01
C ALA A 58 -2.78 -5.35 5.74
N ARG A 59 -2.90 -6.46 5.00
CA ARG A 59 -3.19 -7.79 5.52
C ARG A 59 -1.93 -8.65 5.48
N GLY A 60 -1.51 -9.14 6.64
CA GLY A 60 -0.39 -10.06 6.72
C GLY A 60 -0.80 -11.42 6.17
N LEU A 61 0.02 -12.00 5.29
CA LEU A 61 0.02 -13.44 5.03
C LEU A 61 0.59 -14.12 6.28
N GLY A 62 -0.25 -14.27 7.30
CA GLY A 62 0.10 -14.97 8.53
C GLY A 62 0.50 -16.41 8.23
N ASP A 63 1.59 -16.85 8.84
CA ASP A 63 1.78 -18.26 9.20
C ASP A 63 1.25 -18.46 10.62
#